data_AF-A0A9C6W407-F1
#
_entry.id   AF-A0A9C6W407-F1
#
_cell.length_a   1.000
_cell.length_b   1.000
_cell.length_c   1.000
_cell.angle_alpha   90.00
_cell.angle_beta   90.00
_cell.angle_gamma   90.00
#
_symmetry.space_group_name_H-M   'P 1'
#
loop_
_entity.id
_entity.type
_entity.pdbx_description
1 polymer ?
#
loop_
_entity_poly.entity_id
_entity_poly.type
_entity_poly.pdbx_seq_one_letter_code
_entity_poly.pdbx_strand_id
1 'polypeptide(L)'
;MTLLTQLYAYTLKNSKSLINATSTNIVCVRHASKKFSGSTRISPGHARPKHRGWRVQDGHCVEKSTILATQRTPRFHPGLYVGFGRNGTLYALEKGKVFITCEKINPNLSHAWARAHYANRENNVIYKKHFNVIPDPQDNRFVLIDAL
;
A
#
# COMPACT_ATOMS: atom_id res chain seq x y z
N MET A 1 2.11 -77.50 -16.69
CA MET A 1 1.16 -78.38 -15.98
C MET A 1 0.01 -77.50 -15.54
N THR A 2 -0.96 -77.23 -16.43
CA THR A 2 -2.27 -77.91 -16.47
C THR A 2 -3.05 -77.61 -15.17
N LEU A 3 -4.20 -76.95 -15.13
CA LEU A 3 -5.29 -76.85 -16.09
C LEU A 3 -6.24 -75.71 -15.70
N LEU A 4 -6.82 -75.14 -16.74
CA LEU A 4 -8.04 -74.33 -16.78
C LEU A 4 -9.27 -75.10 -16.24
N THR A 5 -10.41 -74.40 -16.19
CA THR A 5 -11.80 -74.87 -16.04
C THR A 5 -12.32 -74.89 -14.59
N GLN A 6 -13.50 -74.34 -14.25
CA GLN A 6 -14.74 -74.31 -15.02
C GLN A 6 -15.50 -72.98 -14.88
N LEU A 7 -15.84 -72.43 -16.04
CA LEU A 7 -16.87 -71.44 -16.26
C LEU A 7 -18.22 -72.01 -15.81
N TYR A 8 -18.88 -71.37 -14.84
CA TYR A 8 -20.32 -71.56 -14.67
C TYR A 8 -21.05 -70.76 -15.76
N ALA A 9 -21.26 -71.49 -16.84
CA ALA A 9 -22.19 -71.30 -17.92
C ALA A 9 -23.48 -70.55 -17.56
N TYR A 10 -23.77 -69.53 -18.37
CA TYR A 10 -25.05 -69.26 -19.03
C TYR A 10 -26.32 -69.26 -18.15
N THR A 11 -26.93 -68.08 -17.96
CA THR A 11 -28.08 -67.65 -18.78
C THR A 11 -28.45 -66.22 -18.40
N LEU A 12 -27.98 -65.23 -19.17
CA LEU A 12 -28.69 -63.95 -19.23
C LEU A 12 -29.95 -64.21 -20.06
N LYS A 13 -31.07 -64.51 -19.37
CA LYS A 13 -32.39 -64.41 -19.97
C LYS A 13 -32.62 -62.95 -20.31
N ASN A 14 -32.39 -62.68 -21.58
CA ASN A 14 -32.74 -61.47 -22.32
C ASN A 14 -34.26 -61.27 -22.25
N SER A 15 -34.77 -60.76 -21.13
CA SER A 15 -36.07 -60.09 -21.12
C SER A 15 -35.83 -58.66 -21.59
N LYS A 16 -35.88 -58.45 -22.90
CA LYS A 16 -36.17 -57.12 -23.44
C LYS A 16 -37.54 -56.72 -22.92
N SER A 17 -37.59 -56.00 -21.80
CA SER A 17 -38.76 -55.19 -21.52
C SER A 17 -38.84 -54.19 -22.66
N LEU A 18 -39.85 -54.37 -23.51
CA LEU A 18 -40.34 -53.38 -24.47
C LEU A 18 -40.90 -52.19 -23.68
N ILE A 19 -40.02 -51.45 -23.02
CA ILE A 19 -40.29 -50.07 -22.67
C ILE A 19 -40.16 -49.31 -23.98
N ASN A 20 -41.31 -49.06 -24.61
CA ASN A 20 -41.42 -48.03 -25.62
C ASN A 20 -40.65 -46.82 -25.11
N ALA A 21 -39.59 -46.44 -25.82
CA ALA A 21 -38.96 -45.16 -25.66
C ALA A 21 -40.00 -44.12 -26.12
N THR A 22 -40.99 -43.84 -25.27
CA THR A 22 -41.60 -42.53 -25.29
C THR A 22 -40.46 -41.61 -24.92
N SER A 23 -39.88 -40.99 -25.95
CA SER A 23 -39.10 -39.79 -25.83
C SER A 23 -39.98 -38.79 -25.10
N THR A 24 -39.96 -38.86 -23.77
CA THR A 24 -40.30 -37.73 -22.95
C THR A 24 -39.19 -36.76 -23.28
N ASN A 25 -39.45 -35.97 -24.32
CA ASN A 25 -38.76 -34.74 -24.59
C ASN A 25 -38.94 -33.93 -23.31
N ILE A 26 -38.05 -34.14 -22.34
CA ILE A 26 -37.85 -33.21 -21.24
C ILE A 26 -37.18 -32.02 -21.92
N VAL A 27 -37.99 -31.28 -22.67
CA VAL A 27 -37.64 -29.97 -23.17
C VAL A 27 -37.40 -29.18 -21.89
N CYS A 28 -36.15 -28.83 -21.63
CA CYS A 28 -35.82 -27.86 -20.61
C CYS A 28 -36.46 -26.52 -21.04
N VAL A 29 -37.73 -26.34 -20.68
CA VAL A 29 -38.44 -25.09 -20.91
C VAL A 29 -37.97 -24.12 -19.84
N ARG A 30 -37.03 -23.27 -20.23
CA ARG A 30 -36.63 -22.10 -19.45
C ARG A 30 -37.72 -21.04 -19.64
N HIS A 31 -38.57 -20.85 -18.63
CA HIS A 31 -39.52 -19.75 -18.60
C HIS A 31 -38.77 -18.41 -18.71
N ALA A 32 -39.33 -17.45 -19.45
CA ALA A 32 -38.76 -16.12 -19.57
C ALA A 32 -38.70 -15.44 -18.18
N SER A 33 -37.51 -15.31 -17.60
CA SER A 33 -37.33 -14.51 -16.39
C SER A 33 -37.20 -13.03 -16.75
N LYS A 34 -37.91 -12.15 -16.03
CA LYS A 34 -37.65 -10.70 -16.13
C LYS A 34 -36.21 -10.42 -15.71
N LYS A 35 -35.53 -9.52 -16.43
CA LYS A 35 -34.18 -9.06 -16.06
C LYS A 35 -34.24 -8.48 -14.63
N PHE A 36 -33.51 -9.08 -13.69
CA PHE A 36 -33.32 -8.50 -12.36
C PHE A 36 -32.10 -7.58 -12.38
N SER A 37 -32.30 -6.30 -12.09
CA SER A 37 -31.21 -5.33 -11.93
C SER A 37 -30.81 -5.30 -10.45
N GLY A 38 -29.67 -5.92 -10.11
CA GLY A 38 -29.11 -5.80 -8.77
C GLY A 38 -28.47 -4.41 -8.58
N SER A 39 -28.80 -3.72 -7.48
CA SER A 39 -28.09 -2.49 -7.10
C SER A 39 -26.69 -2.83 -6.57
N THR A 40 -25.71 -1.97 -6.84
CA THR A 40 -24.35 -2.13 -6.32
C THR A 40 -24.37 -2.05 -4.80
N ARG A 41 -24.11 -3.17 -4.11
CA ARG A 41 -24.03 -3.23 -2.63
C ARG A 41 -22.79 -2.51 -2.08
N ILE A 42 -21.87 -2.08 -2.96
CA ILE A 42 -20.68 -1.31 -2.63
C ILE A 42 -20.97 0.15 -2.95
N SER A 43 -21.13 0.98 -1.91
CA SER A 43 -21.16 2.42 -2.07
C SER A 43 -19.86 2.88 -2.75
N PRO A 44 -19.91 3.71 -3.81
CA PRO A 44 -18.70 4.16 -4.48
C PRO A 44 -17.78 4.92 -3.52
N GLY A 45 -16.49 4.62 -3.57
CA GLY A 45 -15.43 5.26 -2.80
C GLY A 45 -15.14 6.69 -3.26
N HIS A 46 -16.04 7.63 -3.01
CA HIS A 46 -15.83 9.06 -3.29
C HIS A 46 -15.13 9.77 -2.11
N ALA A 47 -13.99 9.21 -1.67
CA ALA A 47 -13.22 9.87 -0.62
C ALA A 47 -12.62 11.18 -1.14
N ARG A 48 -12.84 12.27 -0.40
CA ARG A 48 -12.22 13.57 -0.71
C ARG A 48 -10.68 13.44 -0.76
N PRO A 49 -10.02 14.16 -1.70
CA PRO A 49 -8.57 14.18 -1.76
C PRO A 49 -7.98 14.67 -0.43
N LYS A 50 -6.84 14.10 -0.04
CA LYS A 50 -6.16 14.43 1.22
C LYS A 50 -5.09 15.52 1.09
N HIS A 51 -4.89 16.03 -0.14
CA HIS A 51 -3.93 17.11 -0.45
C HIS A 51 -2.54 16.91 0.16
N ARG A 52 -1.99 15.68 0.10
CA ARG A 52 -0.65 15.36 0.61
C ARG A 52 0.41 15.69 -0.44
N GLY A 53 1.60 16.04 0.02
CA GLY A 53 2.74 16.38 -0.82
C GLY A 53 3.69 17.33 -0.12
N TRP A 54 4.70 17.79 -0.86
CA TRP A 54 5.52 18.94 -0.47
C TRP A 54 4.67 20.20 -0.27
N ARG A 55 5.04 21.00 0.72
CA ARG A 55 4.43 22.30 1.03
C ARG A 55 5.39 23.44 0.72
N VAL A 56 6.68 23.21 0.96
CA VAL A 56 7.75 24.15 0.69
C VAL A 56 8.71 23.52 -0.31
N GLN A 57 9.12 24.29 -1.32
CA GLN A 57 10.08 23.85 -2.32
C GLN A 57 11.52 24.11 -1.85
N ASP A 58 12.47 23.61 -2.63
CA ASP A 58 13.89 23.85 -2.40
C ASP A 58 14.23 25.35 -2.49
N GLY A 59 15.12 25.83 -1.63
CA GLY A 59 15.59 27.22 -1.63
C GLY A 59 14.70 28.25 -0.95
N HIS A 60 13.52 27.87 -0.46
CA HIS A 60 12.65 28.80 0.29
C HIS A 60 13.10 28.97 1.74
N CYS A 61 12.94 30.17 2.29
CA CYS A 61 13.09 30.42 3.71
C CYS A 61 11.81 30.02 4.46
N VAL A 62 11.98 29.35 5.59
CA VAL A 62 10.91 28.87 6.47
C VAL A 62 11.14 29.33 7.89
N GLU A 63 10.04 29.55 8.60
CA GLU A 63 10.07 29.78 10.05
C GLU A 63 10.08 28.44 10.80
N LYS A 64 10.47 28.48 12.08
CA LYS A 64 10.41 27.31 12.96
C LYS A 64 9.00 26.71 13.00
N SER A 65 8.92 25.38 13.04
CA SER A 65 7.68 24.59 13.03
C SER A 65 6.87 24.65 11.72
N THR A 66 7.40 25.24 10.65
CA THR A 66 6.74 25.21 9.33
C THR A 66 6.68 23.78 8.80
N ILE A 67 5.52 23.37 8.28
CA ILE A 67 5.34 22.06 7.65
C ILE A 67 6.02 22.07 6.28
N LEU A 68 7.00 21.18 6.08
CA LEU A 68 7.77 21.08 4.83
C LEU A 68 7.12 20.12 3.83
N ALA A 69 6.67 18.95 4.31
CA ALA A 69 6.00 17.97 3.48
C ALA A 69 5.06 17.11 4.30
N THR A 70 3.92 16.75 3.71
CA THR A 70 2.95 15.80 4.27
C THR A 70 2.90 14.58 3.39
N GLN A 71 3.03 13.39 3.98
CA GLN A 71 3.08 12.13 3.22
C GLN A 71 2.33 11.02 3.94
N ARG A 72 2.15 9.88 3.28
CA ARG A 72 1.56 8.66 3.86
C ARG A 72 2.61 7.56 4.01
N THR A 73 3.45 7.42 3.00
CA THR A 73 4.64 6.57 3.00
C THR A 73 5.89 7.46 3.01
N PRO A 74 7.05 6.98 3.50
CA PRO A 74 8.30 7.75 3.55
C PRO A 74 8.87 7.93 2.13
N ARG A 75 8.36 8.93 1.42
CA ARG A 75 8.90 9.41 0.15
C ARG A 75 10.08 10.35 0.41
N PHE A 76 9.92 11.22 1.40
CA PHE A 76 10.90 12.20 1.87
C PHE A 76 11.38 11.82 3.26
N HIS A 77 12.65 12.09 3.54
CA HIS A 77 13.31 11.80 4.81
C HIS A 77 13.70 13.10 5.54
N PRO A 78 13.71 13.08 6.88
CA PRO A 78 14.25 14.19 7.65
C PRO A 78 15.78 14.20 7.51
N GLY A 79 16.35 15.37 7.25
CA GLY A 79 17.77 15.62 7.32
C GLY A 79 18.09 16.63 8.43
N LEU A 80 19.00 17.56 8.17
CA LEU A 80 19.48 18.55 9.13
C LEU A 80 18.36 19.53 9.54
N TYR A 81 18.18 19.74 10.85
CA TYR A 81 17.17 20.63 11.45
C TYR A 81 15.73 20.39 10.97
N VAL A 82 15.39 19.13 10.65
CA VAL A 82 14.04 18.73 10.25
C VAL A 82 13.51 17.62 11.16
N GLY A 83 12.32 17.83 11.71
CA GLY A 83 11.60 16.86 12.52
C GLY A 83 10.74 15.92 11.68
N PHE A 84 10.48 14.73 12.22
CA PHE A 84 9.61 13.72 11.61
C PHE A 84 8.44 13.37 12.55
N GLY A 85 7.22 13.70 12.15
CA GLY A 85 6.02 13.44 12.94
C GLY A 85 5.56 11.98 12.88
N ARG A 86 4.72 11.54 13.83
CA ARG A 86 4.13 10.19 13.86
C ARG A 86 3.35 9.81 12.59
N ASN A 87 2.77 10.81 11.93
CA ASN A 87 2.03 10.65 10.67
C ASN A 87 2.90 10.90 9.42
N GLY A 88 4.18 11.23 9.60
CA GLY A 88 5.21 11.22 8.55
C GLY A 88 5.43 12.58 7.94
N THR A 89 4.81 13.58 8.56
CA THR A 89 4.96 14.98 8.21
C THR A 89 6.36 15.43 8.59
N LEU A 90 7.02 16.10 7.66
CA LEU A 90 8.28 16.79 7.89
C LEU A 90 7.99 18.22 8.29
N TYR A 91 8.70 18.72 9.29
CA TYR A 91 8.57 20.09 9.77
C TYR A 91 9.93 20.68 10.14
N ALA A 92 10.10 21.99 9.96
CA ALA A 92 11.33 22.69 10.29
C ALA A 92 11.49 22.82 11.81
N LEU A 93 12.67 22.51 12.34
CA LEU A 93 12.99 22.72 13.76
C LEU A 93 13.53 24.12 14.03
N GLU A 94 14.13 24.75 13.03
CA GLU A 94 14.71 26.09 13.09
C GLU A 94 14.23 26.94 11.93
N LYS A 95 14.40 28.26 12.05
CA LYS A 95 14.19 29.19 10.95
C LYS A 95 15.40 29.13 10.02
N GLY A 96 15.16 29.06 8.71
CA GLY A 96 16.25 29.10 7.75
C GLY A 96 15.83 28.69 6.34
N LYS A 97 16.81 28.42 5.49
CA LYS A 97 16.60 28.06 4.08
C LYS A 97 16.51 26.55 3.89
N VAL A 98 15.48 26.10 3.17
CA VAL A 98 15.27 24.68 2.86
C VAL A 98 16.22 24.24 1.74
N PHE A 99 16.87 23.09 1.94
CA PHE A 99 17.68 22.41 0.94
C PHE A 99 17.26 20.95 0.80
N ILE A 100 17.05 20.49 -0.43
CA ILE A 100 16.65 19.10 -0.73
C ILE A 100 17.81 18.36 -1.39
N THR A 101 18.36 17.37 -0.69
CA THR A 101 19.47 16.54 -1.17
C THR A 101 19.01 15.11 -1.44
N CYS A 102 19.80 14.35 -2.22
CA CYS A 102 19.58 12.92 -2.43
C CYS A 102 20.68 12.14 -1.72
N GLU A 103 20.34 11.50 -0.60
CA GLU A 103 21.32 10.86 0.28
C GLU A 103 20.95 9.40 0.54
N LYS A 104 21.96 8.60 0.90
CA LYS A 104 21.79 7.19 1.29
C LYS A 104 21.08 7.13 2.64
N ILE A 105 20.01 6.32 2.72
CA ILE A 105 19.31 6.09 3.99
C ILE A 105 19.84 4.86 4.71
N ASN A 106 19.89 4.94 6.04
CA ASN A 106 20.07 3.80 6.93
C ASN A 106 18.83 3.68 7.83
N PRO A 107 17.75 3.01 7.38
CA PRO A 107 16.50 2.94 8.15
C PRO A 107 16.68 2.09 9.41
N ASN A 108 16.20 2.59 10.56
CA ASN A 108 16.18 1.81 11.79
C ASN A 108 15.06 0.76 11.75
N LEU A 109 15.38 -0.47 11.36
CA LEU A 109 14.41 -1.58 11.22
C LEU A 109 13.78 -2.04 12.54
N SER A 110 14.35 -1.68 13.70
CA SER A 110 13.69 -1.91 14.99
C SER A 110 12.40 -1.08 15.10
N HIS A 111 12.33 0.07 14.43
CA HIS A 111 11.14 0.89 14.44
C HIS A 111 10.07 0.30 13.51
N ALA A 112 8.90 0.00 14.07
CA ALA A 112 7.81 -0.67 13.36
C ALA A 112 7.46 0.00 12.02
N TRP A 113 7.56 1.33 11.96
CA TRP A 113 7.25 2.05 10.75
C TRP A 113 8.31 1.94 9.66
N ALA A 114 9.58 1.99 10.03
CA ALA A 114 10.68 1.76 9.10
C ALA A 114 10.63 0.31 8.60
N ARG A 115 10.39 -0.67 9.49
CA ARG A 115 10.18 -2.07 9.14
C ARG A 115 9.07 -2.24 8.11
N ALA A 116 7.91 -1.61 8.33
CA ALA A 116 6.77 -1.69 7.41
C ALA A 116 7.07 -1.18 5.99
N HIS A 117 8.05 -0.28 5.82
CA HIS A 117 8.38 0.31 4.51
C HIS A 117 9.69 -0.18 3.89
N TYR A 118 10.57 -0.77 4.70
CA TYR A 118 11.94 -1.08 4.32
C TYR A 118 12.37 -2.53 4.59
N ALA A 119 11.58 -3.38 5.26
CA ALA A 119 11.96 -4.76 5.59
C ALA A 119 12.39 -5.60 4.37
N ASN A 120 11.81 -5.37 3.19
CA ASN A 120 12.14 -6.16 2.00
C ASN A 120 13.38 -5.63 1.25
N ARG A 121 14.13 -4.68 1.81
CA ARG A 121 15.22 -3.95 1.11
C ARG A 121 16.50 -3.81 1.93
N GLU A 122 16.73 -4.66 2.92
CA GLU A 122 17.86 -4.57 3.86
C GLU A 122 19.22 -4.63 3.16
N ASN A 123 19.34 -5.49 2.14
CA ASN A 123 20.59 -5.70 1.41
C ASN A 123 20.85 -4.64 0.32
N ASN A 124 19.89 -3.74 0.08
CA ASN A 124 19.97 -2.77 -1.01
C ASN A 124 20.37 -1.39 -0.48
N VAL A 125 21.28 -0.72 -1.20
CA VAL A 125 21.57 0.69 -0.94
C VAL A 125 20.43 1.54 -1.49
N ILE A 126 19.70 2.23 -0.61
CA ILE A 126 18.56 3.07 -0.98
C ILE A 126 18.94 4.54 -0.85
N TYR A 127 18.72 5.31 -1.91
CA TYR A 127 18.81 6.76 -1.87
C TYR A 127 17.42 7.38 -1.77
N LYS A 128 17.31 8.43 -0.95
CA LYS A 128 16.07 9.19 -0.74
C LYS A 128 16.34 10.68 -0.69
N LYS A 129 15.27 11.43 -0.98
CA LYS A 129 15.28 12.88 -0.82
C LYS A 129 15.22 13.23 0.66
N HIS A 130 16.22 13.95 1.14
CA HIS A 130 16.27 14.49 2.49
C HIS A 130 15.92 15.98 2.44
N PHE A 131 15.05 16.40 3.35
CA PHE A 131 14.83 17.82 3.60
C PHE A 131 15.78 18.27 4.69
N ASN A 132 16.57 19.28 4.38
CA ASN A 132 17.46 19.97 5.29
C ASN A 132 16.97 21.41 5.44
N VAL A 133 17.13 21.98 6.62
CA VAL A 133 16.96 23.42 6.86
C VAL A 133 18.31 23.95 7.30
N ILE A 134 18.89 24.87 6.56
CA ILE A 134 20.12 25.57 6.96
C ILE A 134 19.68 26.81 7.72
N PRO A 135 19.95 26.89 9.03
CA PRO A 135 19.47 27.99 9.84
C PRO A 135 20.10 29.31 9.42
N ASP A 136 19.35 30.39 9.61
CA ASP A 136 19.90 31.72 9.46
C ASP A 136 21.00 31.93 10.52
N PRO A 137 22.08 32.66 10.20
CA PRO A 137 23.14 32.91 11.16
C PRO A 137 22.57 33.62 12.39
N GLN A 138 22.96 33.15 13.57
CA GLN A 138 22.58 33.78 14.83
C GLN A 138 23.17 35.20 14.92
N ASP A 139 22.43 36.10 15.54
CA ASP A 139 22.89 37.47 15.78
C ASP A 139 24.15 37.46 16.66
N ASN A 140 25.27 37.94 16.13
CA ASN A 140 26.55 38.03 16.84
C ASN A 140 26.69 39.33 17.68
N ARG A 141 25.57 39.97 18.02
CA ARG A 141 25.55 41.22 18.78
C ARG A 141 25.33 40.93 20.26
N PHE A 142 26.39 41.07 21.04
CA PHE A 142 26.30 41.01 22.49
C PHE A 142 26.14 42.42 23.05
N VAL A 143 25.17 42.62 23.94
CA VAL A 143 24.97 43.88 24.67
C VAL A 143 25.34 43.62 26.12
N LEU A 144 26.24 44.45 26.66
CA LEU A 144 26.58 44.44 28.08
C LEU A 144 25.35 44.90 28.87
N ILE A 145 24.86 44.05 29.78
CA ILE A 145 23.68 44.34 30.60
C ILE A 145 24.09 45.00 31.92
N ASP A 146 25.16 44.51 32.53
CA ASP A 146 25.67 45.03 33.79
C ASP A 146 27.19 44.85 33.86
N ALA A 147 27.86 45.82 34.48
CA ALA A 147 29.27 45.76 34.83
C ALA A 147 29.35 45.95 36.34
N LEU A 148 29.54 44.83 37.05
CA LEU A 148 29.76 44.80 38.50
C LEU A 148 30.94 45.68 38.92
#